data_AF-A0A3D5ZGX8-F1
#
_entry.id   AF-A0A3D5ZGX8-F1
#
_cell.length_a   1.000
_cell.length_b   1.000
_cell.length_c   1.000
_cell.angle_alpha   90.00
_cell.angle_beta   90.00
_cell.angle_gamma   90.00
#
_symmetry.space_group_name_H-M   'P 1'
#
loop_
_entity.id
_entity.type
_entity.pdbx_description
1 polymer ?
#
loop_
_entity_poly.entity_id
_entity_poly.type
_entity_poly.pdbx_seq_one_letter_code
_entity_poly.pdbx_strand_id
1 'polypeptide(L)'
;KSLIPWVGFQTKILPYKRKSRHAGQTSFNVARLSDLAINSITSHSTKLLRLWGLMGILMFLASVGFAAKIILEKMFFGIEVPGYASLVVITTLIGGVNMLGLAVIGEYVGRIYLESKRRPLYVIKSIS
;
A
#
# COMPACT_ATOMS: atom_id res chain seq x y z
N LYS A 1 -0.16 14.08 -11.54
CA LYS A 1 0.62 15.22 -12.08
C LYS A 1 1.95 15.35 -11.32
N SER A 2 2.69 14.24 -11.21
CA SER A 2 3.91 14.10 -10.38
C SER A 2 5.20 14.05 -11.19
N LEU A 3 5.13 14.25 -12.52
CA LEU A 3 6.27 14.07 -13.42
C LEU A 3 7.20 15.28 -13.51
N ILE A 4 6.72 16.48 -13.15
CA ILE A 4 7.47 17.72 -13.39
C ILE A 4 8.65 17.90 -12.42
N PRO A 5 8.56 17.53 -11.12
CA PRO A 5 9.70 17.64 -10.20
C PRO A 5 10.79 16.59 -10.45
N TRP A 6 10.46 15.44 -11.03
CA TRP A 6 11.40 14.32 -11.20
C TRP A 6 12.54 14.62 -12.18
N VAL A 7 12.30 15.52 -13.14
CA VAL A 7 13.25 15.85 -14.20
C VAL A 7 14.41 16.74 -13.70
N GLY A 8 14.35 17.24 -12.45
CA GLY A 8 15.48 17.92 -11.79
C GLY A 8 15.85 19.31 -12.33
N PHE A 9 15.11 19.83 -13.30
CA PHE A 9 15.37 21.14 -13.89
C PHE A 9 15.00 22.31 -12.96
N GLN A 10 15.69 23.44 -13.16
CA GLN A 10 15.37 24.70 -12.47
C GLN A 10 13.93 25.12 -12.79
N THR A 11 13.09 25.12 -11.77
CA THR A 11 11.66 25.45 -11.89
C THR A 11 11.38 26.77 -11.19
N LYS A 12 10.72 27.70 -11.86
CA LYS A 12 10.28 28.97 -11.27
C LYS A 12 8.76 29.03 -11.22
N ILE A 13 8.20 29.29 -10.05
CA ILE A 13 6.75 29.44 -9.86
C ILE A 13 6.37 30.89 -10.17
N LEU A 14 5.49 31.09 -11.14
CA LEU A 14 4.93 32.41 -11.46
C LEU A 14 3.50 32.50 -10.91
N PRO A 15 3.26 33.29 -9.85
CA PRO A 15 1.91 33.47 -9.33
C PRO A 15 1.06 34.22 -10.36
N TYR A 16 -0.11 33.66 -10.67
CA TYR A 16 -1.10 34.26 -11.57
C TYR A 16 -2.49 34.16 -10.95
N LYS A 17 -3.25 35.25 -11.00
CA LYS A 17 -4.62 35.30 -10.46
C LYS A 17 -5.62 34.95 -11.58
N ARG A 18 -6.13 33.72 -11.54
CA ARG A 18 -7.10 33.24 -12.54
C ARG A 18 -8.50 33.77 -12.23
N LYS A 19 -9.22 34.27 -13.25
CA LYS A 19 -10.64 34.62 -13.14
C LYS A 19 -11.49 33.38 -12.81
N SER A 20 -12.59 33.59 -12.08
CA SER A 20 -13.58 32.55 -11.77
C SER A 20 -14.06 31.84 -13.05
N ARG A 21 -14.20 30.51 -13.02
CA ARG A 21 -14.70 29.75 -14.18
C ARG A 21 -16.15 30.14 -14.45
N HIS A 22 -16.46 30.37 -15.72
CA HIS A 22 -17.82 30.67 -16.17
C HIS A 22 -18.66 29.41 -16.42
N ALA A 23 -18.03 28.24 -16.60
CA ALA A 23 -18.72 26.96 -16.77
C ALA A 23 -17.80 25.76 -16.42
N GLY A 24 -18.42 24.62 -16.12
CA GLY A 24 -17.78 23.32 -15.88
C GLY A 24 -17.55 22.99 -14.41
N GLN A 25 -17.63 21.70 -14.07
CA GLN A 25 -17.33 21.22 -12.72
C GLN A 25 -15.83 21.19 -12.45
N THR A 26 -15.43 21.36 -11.18
CA THR A 26 -14.03 21.25 -10.80
C THR A 26 -13.58 19.78 -10.96
N SER A 27 -12.44 19.56 -11.61
CA SER A 27 -11.82 18.23 -11.64
C SER A 27 -11.18 17.87 -10.29
N PHE A 28 -11.19 18.80 -9.34
CA PHE A 28 -10.55 18.75 -8.04
C PHE A 28 -11.62 18.57 -6.97
N ASN A 29 -12.23 17.37 -6.95
CA ASN A 29 -13.01 16.92 -5.80
C ASN A 29 -12.04 16.31 -4.78
N VAL A 30 -12.33 16.47 -3.48
CA VAL A 30 -11.50 15.97 -2.37
C VAL A 30 -11.24 14.46 -2.51
N ALA A 31 -12.26 13.69 -2.89
CA ALA A 31 -12.12 12.26 -3.17
C ALA A 31 -11.16 11.94 -4.32
N ARG A 32 -11.13 12.78 -5.36
CA ARG A 32 -10.25 12.60 -6.52
C ARG A 32 -8.81 13.02 -6.20
N LEU A 33 -8.66 13.97 -5.27
CA LEU A 33 -7.37 14.39 -4.73
C LEU A 33 -6.76 13.34 -3.79
N SER A 34 -7.57 12.71 -2.93
CA SER A 34 -7.10 11.60 -2.08
C SER A 34 -6.69 10.39 -2.92
N ASP A 35 -7.48 10.06 -3.93
CA ASP A 35 -7.15 8.97 -4.86
C ASP A 35 -5.86 9.26 -5.66
N LEU A 36 -5.65 10.52 -6.06
CA LEU A 36 -4.40 10.96 -6.69
C LEU A 36 -3.19 10.88 -5.74
N ALA A 37 -3.37 11.19 -4.47
CA ALA A 37 -2.32 11.11 -3.46
C ALA A 37 -1.93 9.65 -3.18
N ILE A 38 -2.91 8.78 -2.99
CA ILE A 38 -2.70 7.33 -2.80
C ILE A 38 -1.96 6.77 -4.02
N ASN A 39 -2.44 7.03 -5.23
CA ASN A 39 -1.78 6.60 -6.46
C ASN A 39 -0.36 7.15 -6.61
N SER A 40 -0.09 8.38 -6.14
CA SER A 40 1.27 8.96 -6.18
C SER A 40 2.20 8.30 -5.16
N ILE A 41 1.73 8.00 -3.95
CA ILE A 41 2.51 7.31 -2.91
C ILE A 41 2.85 5.88 -3.36
N THR A 42 1.86 5.16 -3.89
CA THR A 42 2.05 3.75 -4.29
C THR A 42 2.86 3.60 -5.58
N SER A 43 2.82 4.58 -6.49
CA SER A 43 3.58 4.51 -7.76
C SER A 43 5.06 4.92 -7.63
N HIS A 44 5.43 5.72 -6.63
CA HIS A 44 6.79 6.30 -6.53
C HIS A 44 7.64 5.71 -5.40
N SER A 45 7.15 4.73 -4.63
CA SER A 45 7.93 4.23 -3.49
C SER A 45 7.74 2.76 -3.17
N THR A 46 8.80 1.98 -3.43
CA THR A 46 9.07 0.66 -2.84
C THR A 46 9.10 0.68 -1.30
N LYS A 47 9.11 1.88 -0.69
CA LYS A 47 9.01 2.09 0.76
C LYS A 47 7.74 1.48 1.36
N LEU A 48 6.61 1.49 0.65
CA LEU A 48 5.37 0.90 1.16
C LEU A 48 5.49 -0.63 1.29
N LEU A 49 6.08 -1.27 0.29
CA LEU A 49 6.37 -2.71 0.32
C LEU A 49 7.37 -3.05 1.44
N ARG A 50 8.38 -2.19 1.66
CA ARG A 50 9.39 -2.37 2.70
C ARG A 50 8.82 -2.16 4.11
N LEU A 51 7.90 -1.21 4.28
CA LEU A 51 7.16 -0.99 5.53
C LEU A 51 6.30 -2.22 5.86
N TRP A 52 5.65 -2.80 4.85
CA TRP A 52 4.86 -4.01 5.03
C TRP A 52 5.71 -5.20 5.50
N GLY A 53 6.89 -5.39 4.88
CA GLY A 53 7.85 -6.40 5.34
C GLY A 53 8.30 -6.20 6.79
N LEU A 54 8.57 -4.95 7.20
CA LEU A 54 8.92 -4.62 8.59
C LEU A 54 7.78 -4.92 9.57
N MET A 55 6.53 -4.61 9.19
CA MET A 55 5.35 -4.95 10.00
C MET A 55 5.19 -6.47 10.15
N GLY A 56 5.45 -7.23 9.09
CA GLY A 56 5.45 -8.69 9.13
C GLY A 56 6.50 -9.25 10.10
N ILE A 57 7.72 -8.71 10.10
CA ILE A 57 8.78 -9.10 11.04
C ILE A 57 8.39 -8.78 12.49
N LEU A 58 7.83 -7.60 12.74
CA LEU A 58 7.35 -7.19 14.07
C LEU A 58 6.25 -8.13 14.59
N MET A 59 5.27 -8.45 13.75
CA MET A 59 4.19 -9.39 14.07
C MET A 59 4.72 -10.80 14.34
N PHE A 60 5.69 -11.27 13.54
CA PHE A 60 6.33 -12.56 13.75
C PHE A 60 7.04 -12.63 15.11
N LEU A 61 7.84 -11.61 15.45
CA LEU A 61 8.52 -11.52 16.75
C LEU A 61 7.54 -11.49 17.91
N ALA A 62 6.45 -10.73 17.79
CA ALA A 62 5.40 -10.68 18.79
C ALA A 62 4.70 -12.04 18.97
N SER A 63 4.42 -12.74 17.87
CA SER A 63 3.79 -14.07 17.90
C SER A 63 4.71 -15.12 18.55
N VAL A 64 6.00 -15.11 18.24
CA VAL A 64 6.99 -15.99 18.88
C VAL A 64 7.09 -15.72 20.38
N GLY A 65 7.12 -14.44 20.78
CA GLY A 65 7.13 -14.07 22.20
C GLY A 65 5.87 -14.52 22.96
N PHE A 66 4.70 -14.35 22.34
CA PHE A 66 3.43 -14.77 22.93
C PHE A 66 3.31 -16.29 23.03
N ALA A 67 3.78 -17.02 22.00
CA ALA A 67 3.85 -18.48 22.03
C ALA A 67 4.78 -18.99 23.13
N ALA A 68 5.97 -18.38 23.29
CA ALA A 68 6.90 -18.73 24.36
C ALA A 68 6.30 -18.50 25.75
N LYS A 69 5.59 -17.39 25.96
CA LYS A 69 4.86 -17.12 27.21
C LYS A 69 3.86 -18.24 27.54
N ILE A 70 3.04 -18.64 26.57
CA ILE A 70 2.04 -19.71 26.76
C ILE A 70 2.71 -21.05 27.08
N ILE A 71 3.82 -21.39 26.42
CA ILE A 71 4.58 -22.62 26.69
C ILE A 71 5.12 -22.62 28.12
N LEU A 72 5.67 -21.50 28.58
CA LEU A 72 6.16 -21.34 29.96
C LEU A 72 5.03 -21.46 30.97
N GLU A 73 3.91 -20.73 30.78
CA GLU A 73 2.73 -20.83 31.66
C GLU A 73 2.18 -22.27 31.72
N LYS A 74 2.17 -22.98 30.58
CA LYS A 74 1.75 -24.38 30.54
C LYS A 74 2.70 -25.33 31.28
N MET A 75 4.01 -25.10 31.22
CA MET A 75 4.99 -25.90 31.94
C MET A 75 4.92 -25.72 33.47
N PHE A 76 4.61 -24.51 33.95
CA PHE A 76 4.70 -24.20 35.38
C PHE A 76 3.36 -24.25 36.13
N PHE A 77 2.22 -23.93 35.48
CA PHE A 77 0.94 -23.75 36.20
C PHE A 77 -0.14 -24.81 35.92
N GLY A 78 -0.06 -25.56 34.82
CA GLY A 78 -1.10 -26.54 34.44
C GLY A 78 -2.46 -25.89 34.15
N ILE A 79 -3.10 -26.20 33.01
CA ILE A 79 -4.33 -25.50 32.58
C ILE A 79 -5.38 -26.49 32.08
N GLU A 80 -6.62 -26.31 32.53
CA GLU A 80 -7.78 -27.21 32.37
C GLU A 80 -8.42 -27.22 30.98
N VAL A 81 -8.32 -26.13 30.19
CA VAL A 81 -8.68 -26.13 28.75
C VAL A 81 -7.72 -25.21 27.97
N PRO A 82 -6.50 -25.68 27.65
CA PRO A 82 -5.44 -24.81 27.17
C PRO A 82 -5.55 -24.54 25.67
N GLY A 83 -5.59 -23.27 25.29
CA GLY A 83 -5.04 -22.82 24.02
C GLY A 83 -6.02 -22.57 22.87
N TYR A 84 -7.30 -22.95 22.95
CA TYR A 84 -8.22 -22.75 21.82
C TYR A 84 -8.41 -21.25 21.49
N ALA A 85 -8.74 -20.43 22.50
CA ALA A 85 -8.93 -19.00 22.30
C ALA A 85 -7.66 -18.30 21.80
N SER A 86 -6.50 -18.62 22.38
CA SER A 86 -5.22 -18.05 21.95
C SER A 86 -4.77 -18.56 20.58
N LEU A 87 -5.02 -19.83 20.24
CA LEU A 87 -4.73 -20.38 18.90
C LEU A 87 -5.59 -19.70 17.84
N VAL A 88 -6.89 -19.57 18.05
CA VAL A 88 -7.80 -18.91 17.10
C VAL A 88 -7.39 -17.45 16.90
N VAL A 89 -7.06 -16.73 17.98
CA VAL A 89 -6.60 -15.34 17.89
C VAL A 89 -5.27 -15.23 17.13
N ILE A 90 -4.26 -16.04 17.46
CA ILE A 90 -2.94 -15.99 16.81
C ILE A 90 -3.05 -16.36 15.33
N THR A 91 -3.76 -17.45 15.01
CA THR A 91 -3.92 -17.91 13.61
C THR A 91 -4.69 -16.91 12.76
N THR A 92 -5.74 -16.30 13.30
CA THR A 92 -6.50 -15.24 12.60
C THR A 92 -5.66 -13.98 12.42
N LEU A 93 -4.87 -13.60 13.42
CA LEU A 93 -4.00 -12.42 13.35
C LEU A 93 -2.89 -12.60 12.30
N ILE A 94 -2.22 -13.76 12.31
CA ILE A 94 -1.24 -14.13 11.29
C ILE A 94 -1.89 -14.21 9.91
N GLY A 95 -3.09 -14.80 9.80
CA GLY A 95 -3.85 -14.87 8.54
C GLY A 95 -4.18 -13.50 7.98
N GLY A 96 -4.66 -12.57 8.82
CA GLY A 96 -4.97 -11.19 8.44
C GLY A 96 -3.75 -10.41 7.94
N VAL A 97 -2.61 -10.56 8.61
CA VAL A 97 -1.34 -9.92 8.19
C VAL A 97 -0.85 -10.46 6.86
N ASN A 98 -0.95 -11.77 6.64
CA ASN A 98 -0.60 -12.39 5.37
C ASN A 98 -1.51 -11.92 4.23
N MET A 99 -2.81 -11.83 4.47
CA MET A 99 -3.79 -11.30 3.51
C MET A 99 -3.49 -9.85 3.11
N LEU A 100 -3.14 -9.01 4.07
CA LEU A 100 -2.71 -7.63 3.79
C LEU A 100 -1.40 -7.59 2.99
N GLY A 101 -0.45 -8.51 3.26
CA GLY A 101 0.76 -8.65 2.45
C GLY A 101 0.51 -9.08 1.02
N LEU A 102 -0.40 -10.03 0.83
CA LEU A 102 -0.87 -10.45 -0.49
C LEU A 102 -1.55 -9.29 -1.24
N ALA A 103 -2.32 -8.44 -0.56
CA ALA A 103 -2.93 -7.27 -1.18
C ALA A 103 -1.88 -6.28 -1.70
N VAL A 104 -0.86 -5.97 -0.89
CA VAL A 104 0.26 -5.10 -1.32
C VAL A 104 1.00 -5.71 -2.49
N ILE A 105 1.38 -7.00 -2.41
CA ILE A 105 2.07 -7.69 -3.50
C ILE A 105 1.21 -7.69 -4.78
N GLY A 106 -0.09 -7.94 -4.67
CA GLY A 106 -1.04 -7.92 -5.79
C GLY A 106 -1.06 -6.58 -6.52
N GLU A 107 -0.99 -5.46 -5.80
CA GLU A 107 -0.93 -4.14 -6.42
C GLU A 107 0.38 -3.93 -7.21
N TYR A 108 1.52 -4.39 -6.69
CA TYR A 108 2.80 -4.33 -7.40
C TYR A 108 2.83 -5.26 -8.62
N VAL A 109 2.38 -6.51 -8.47
CA VAL A 109 2.30 -7.48 -9.58
C VAL A 109 1.36 -6.98 -10.67
N GLY A 110 0.23 -6.36 -10.31
CA GLY A 110 -0.68 -5.74 -11.28
C GLY A 110 0.00 -4.63 -12.09
N ARG A 111 0.82 -3.79 -11.45
CA ARG A 111 1.61 -2.77 -12.15
C ARG A 111 2.65 -3.38 -13.08
N ILE A 112 3.39 -4.40 -12.62
CA ILE A 112 4.38 -5.12 -13.45
C ILE A 112 3.69 -5.76 -14.66
N TYR A 113 2.51 -6.35 -14.48
CA TYR A 113 1.73 -6.95 -15.56
C TYR A 113 1.26 -5.90 -16.60
N LEU A 114 0.83 -4.72 -16.15
CA LEU A 114 0.48 -3.61 -17.04
C LEU A 114 1.69 -3.11 -17.84
N GLU A 115 2.86 -3.02 -17.20
CA GLU A 115 4.12 -2.62 -17.85
C GLU A 115 4.58 -3.67 -18.87
N SER A 116 4.53 -4.95 -18.48
CA SER A 116 4.91 -6.08 -19.34
C SER A 116 4.02 -6.23 -20.57
N LYS A 117 2.77 -5.75 -20.51
CA LYS A 117 1.85 -5.78 -21.64
C LYS A 117 2.29 -4.91 -22.81
N ARG A 118 3.24 -3.97 -22.61
CA ARG A 118 3.78 -3.05 -23.63
C ARG A 118 2.67 -2.46 -24.53
N ARG A 119 1.49 -2.18 -23.96
CA ARG A 119 0.36 -1.71 -24.75
C ARG A 119 0.69 -0.29 -25.24
N PRO A 120 0.68 -0.04 -26.55
CA PRO A 120 0.95 1.29 -27.07
C PRO A 120 -0.10 2.27 -26.54
N LEU A 121 0.36 3.42 -26.05
CA LEU A 121 -0.49 4.44 -25.41
C LEU A 121 -1.54 5.00 -26.37
N TYR A 122 -1.29 4.92 -27.67
CA TYR A 122 -2.20 5.35 -28.72
C TYR A 122 -1.91 4.53 -29.99
N VAL A 123 -2.92 4.40 -30.85
CA VAL A 123 -2.79 3.81 -32.18
C VAL A 123 -3.09 4.92 -33.17
N ILE A 124 -2.15 5.20 -34.06
CA ILE A 124 -2.33 6.23 -35.11
C ILE A 124 -3.10 5.57 -36.27
N LYS A 125 -4.26 6.14 -36.62
CA LYS A 125 -5.11 5.61 -37.70
C LYS A 125 -4.65 6.05 -39.10
N SER A 126 -4.15 7.28 -39.24
CA SER A 126 -3.51 7.78 -40.46
C SER A 126 -2.76 9.09 -40.15
N ILE A 127 -1.61 9.29 -40.78
CA ILE A 127 -0.91 10.58 -40.83
C ILE A 127 -1.16 11.12 -42.23
N SER A 128 -1.83 12.27 -42.33
CA SER A 128 -2.03 12.99 -43.59
C SER A 128 -0.93 14.00 -43.82
#